data_AF-A0A3E2B379-F1
#
_entry.id   AF-A0A3E2B379-F1
#
_cell.length_a   1.000
_cell.length_b   1.000
_cell.length_c   1.000
_cell.angle_alpha   90.00
_cell.angle_beta   90.00
_cell.angle_gamma   90.00
#
_symmetry.space_group_name_H-M   'P 1'
#
loop_
_entity.id
_entity.type
_entity.pdbx_description
1 polymer ?
#
loop_
_entity_poly.entity_id
_entity_poly.type
_entity_poly.pdbx_seq_one_letter_code
_entity_poly.pdbx_strand_id
1 'polypeptide(L)'
;MGGKLWLFLLLGCCLLAGCQQTETVSVPPAVGCYPVEGYAPDPADLAAAPYTYTGGAQGISVTCTVRQAEPAAFSALLQEKAALCAQLAQNKRANPDPSYQQGQESLLAKAQGEQAALQQAGTVYETTLLLKGIGQAEGQVLTLSSGEQVYLSLPLAPGQERLTLYNTPAGEYSEGVLLPHLPSYQVSLETGEGEPPLSFLLEEPAAGG
;
A
#
# COMPACT_ATOMS: atom_id res chain seq x y z
N MET A 1 44.77 -18.43 50.78
CA MET A 1 44.22 -19.56 49.99
C MET A 1 42.76 -19.75 50.39
N GLY A 2 41.86 -19.77 49.41
CA GLY A 2 40.40 -19.86 49.58
C GLY A 2 39.72 -18.74 48.78
N GLY A 3 38.90 -18.95 47.77
CA GLY A 3 38.34 -20.17 47.20
C GLY A 3 36.82 -20.06 47.06
N LYS A 4 36.37 -19.61 45.87
CA LYS A 4 35.01 -19.73 45.26
C LYS A 4 33.89 -18.89 45.95
N LEU A 5 32.90 -18.28 45.29
CA LEU A 5 32.04 -18.79 44.22
C LEU A 5 31.11 -17.64 43.69
N TRP A 6 31.12 -17.37 42.36
CA TRP A 6 29.95 -17.02 41.47
C TRP A 6 29.36 -15.58 41.51
N LEU A 7 28.86 -14.92 40.45
CA LEU A 7 28.53 -15.26 39.05
C LEU A 7 28.37 -13.94 38.22
N PHE A 8 29.04 -13.85 37.06
CA PHE A 8 28.66 -13.23 35.77
C PHE A 8 27.90 -11.88 35.71
N LEU A 9 28.54 -10.87 35.10
CA LEU A 9 28.15 -10.42 33.75
C LEU A 9 29.36 -9.75 33.05
N LEU A 10 29.79 -10.35 31.94
CA LEU A 10 30.83 -9.89 31.01
C LEU A 10 30.46 -8.50 30.45
N LEU A 11 31.35 -7.50 30.51
CA LEU A 11 32.52 -7.25 29.66
C LEU A 11 32.17 -6.90 28.20
N GLY A 12 32.51 -5.66 27.80
CA GLY A 12 32.60 -5.17 26.42
C GLY A 12 31.85 -3.85 26.23
N CYS A 13 32.38 -2.68 26.62
CA CYS A 13 33.45 -1.95 25.94
C CYS A 13 33.55 -2.27 24.43
N CYS A 14 33.01 -1.39 23.60
CA CYS A 14 33.72 -0.77 22.48
C CYS A 14 32.84 0.33 21.86
N LEU A 15 33.18 1.59 22.17
CA LEU A 15 33.00 2.70 21.25
C LEU A 15 33.84 2.42 19.99
N LEU A 16 33.35 2.89 18.85
CA LEU A 16 33.95 2.86 17.51
C LEU A 16 33.64 1.64 16.64
N ALA A 17 32.40 1.56 16.18
CA ALA A 17 32.13 1.32 14.76
C ALA A 17 30.83 2.05 14.44
N GLY A 18 30.82 2.82 13.35
CA GLY A 18 29.60 3.41 12.82
C GLY A 18 28.63 2.31 12.43
N CYS A 19 27.84 1.84 13.38
CA CYS A 19 26.57 1.23 13.05
C CYS A 19 25.67 2.41 12.72
N GLN A 20 25.58 2.70 11.42
CA GLN A 20 24.35 3.27 10.90
C GLN A 20 23.25 2.42 11.51
N GLN A 21 22.55 3.00 12.48
CA GLN A 21 21.21 2.56 12.78
C GLN A 21 20.50 2.88 11.49
N THR A 22 20.49 1.90 10.58
CA THR A 22 19.49 1.80 9.55
C THR A 22 18.22 1.77 10.37
N GLU A 23 17.68 2.96 10.65
CA GLU A 23 16.26 3.11 10.74
C GLU A 23 15.80 2.38 9.50
N THR A 24 15.24 1.19 9.70
CA THR A 24 14.25 0.69 8.78
C THR A 24 13.20 1.78 8.82
N VAL A 25 13.41 2.81 7.99
CA VAL A 25 12.36 3.63 7.44
C VAL A 25 11.42 2.57 6.92
N SER A 26 10.41 2.28 7.71
CA SER A 26 9.31 1.45 7.29
C SER A 26 8.78 2.21 6.09
N VAL A 27 9.18 1.74 4.91
CA VAL A 27 8.76 2.33 3.65
C VAL A 27 7.24 2.40 3.77
N PRO A 28 6.63 3.59 3.67
CA PRO A 28 5.19 3.68 3.71
C PRO A 28 4.64 2.72 2.65
N PRO A 29 3.57 1.96 2.96
CA PRO A 29 3.00 1.04 1.98
C PRO A 29 2.65 1.83 0.71
N ALA A 30 3.27 1.44 -0.40
CA ALA A 30 3.07 1.97 -1.75
C ALA A 30 3.27 3.50 -1.93
N VAL A 31 4.52 3.94 -2.08
CA VAL A 31 4.83 5.18 -2.82
C VAL A 31 4.61 4.88 -4.30
N GLY A 32 3.53 5.39 -4.90
CA GLY A 32 3.31 5.29 -6.35
C GLY A 32 1.90 4.93 -6.80
N CYS A 33 0.88 4.97 -5.94
CA CYS A 33 -0.47 5.08 -6.46
C CYS A 33 -0.62 6.51 -7.00
N TYR A 34 -0.98 6.68 -8.27
CA TYR A 34 -1.49 7.94 -8.77
C TYR A 34 -2.97 8.01 -8.36
N PRO A 35 -3.35 8.64 -7.22
CA PRO A 35 -4.72 9.04 -7.08
C PRO A 35 -5.01 10.01 -8.22
N VAL A 36 -6.02 9.72 -9.02
CA VAL A 36 -6.60 10.78 -9.85
C VAL A 36 -7.22 11.75 -8.86
N GLU A 37 -6.65 12.96 -8.74
CA GLU A 37 -7.17 14.00 -7.85
C GLU A 37 -8.65 14.26 -8.19
N GLY A 38 -9.54 14.11 -7.20
CA GLY A 38 -10.98 14.24 -7.38
C GLY A 38 -11.70 13.00 -7.92
N TYR A 39 -11.07 11.82 -7.94
CA TYR A 39 -11.75 10.57 -8.30
C TYR A 39 -12.81 10.19 -7.27
N ALA A 40 -14.05 10.03 -7.72
CA ALA A 40 -15.14 9.45 -6.96
C ALA A 40 -15.59 8.13 -7.62
N PRO A 41 -15.73 7.03 -6.86
CA PRO A 41 -16.32 5.79 -7.36
C PRO A 41 -17.74 5.99 -7.94
N ASP A 42 -18.09 5.26 -9.00
CA ASP A 42 -19.47 5.23 -9.50
C ASP A 42 -20.38 4.45 -8.51
N PRO A 43 -21.58 4.94 -8.17
CA PRO A 43 -22.54 4.18 -7.37
C PRO A 43 -22.84 2.76 -7.87
N ALA A 44 -22.79 2.52 -9.18
CA ALA A 44 -22.96 1.18 -9.75
C ALA A 44 -21.82 0.24 -9.36
N ASP A 45 -20.58 0.74 -9.36
CA ASP A 45 -19.40 -0.04 -8.94
C ASP A 45 -19.45 -0.36 -7.44
N LEU A 46 -19.90 0.60 -6.63
CA LEU A 46 -20.11 0.41 -5.19
C LEU A 46 -21.17 -0.65 -4.89
N ALA A 47 -22.22 -0.73 -5.71
CA ALA A 47 -23.30 -1.71 -5.59
C ALA A 47 -22.94 -3.10 -6.13
N ALA A 48 -22.02 -3.16 -7.10
CA ALA A 48 -21.54 -4.43 -7.66
C ALA A 48 -20.58 -5.17 -6.73
N ALA A 49 -19.89 -4.45 -5.83
CA ALA A 49 -18.96 -5.06 -4.88
C ALA A 49 -19.67 -6.07 -3.94
N PRO A 50 -19.10 -7.26 -3.68
CA PRO A 50 -17.75 -7.68 -4.06
C PRO A 50 -17.66 -8.31 -5.45
N TYR A 51 -16.55 -8.07 -6.13
CA TYR A 51 -16.16 -8.78 -7.36
C TYR A 51 -14.69 -9.15 -7.33
N THR A 52 -14.34 -10.21 -8.07
CA THR A 52 -12.98 -10.74 -8.11
C THR A 52 -12.60 -11.09 -9.53
N TYR A 53 -11.43 -10.62 -9.95
CA TYR A 53 -10.80 -10.97 -11.21
C TYR A 53 -9.58 -11.85 -10.97
N THR A 54 -9.38 -12.84 -11.83
CA THR A 54 -8.21 -13.72 -11.79
C THR A 54 -7.59 -13.83 -13.16
N GLY A 55 -6.27 -13.93 -13.21
CA GLY A 55 -5.54 -14.17 -14.43
C GLY A 55 -4.06 -14.45 -14.16
N GLY A 56 -3.32 -14.81 -15.19
CA GLY A 56 -1.90 -15.09 -15.05
C GLY A 56 -1.22 -15.43 -16.35
N ALA A 57 0.11 -15.36 -16.34
CA ALA A 57 0.97 -15.76 -17.44
C ALA A 57 2.32 -16.23 -16.89
N GLN A 58 2.94 -17.20 -17.56
CA GLN A 58 4.34 -17.62 -17.34
C GLN A 58 4.72 -17.87 -15.87
N GLY A 59 3.87 -18.58 -15.11
CA GLY A 59 4.13 -18.89 -13.70
C GLY A 59 3.77 -17.79 -12.70
N ILE A 60 3.32 -16.63 -13.20
CA ILE A 60 2.75 -15.55 -12.41
C ILE A 60 1.23 -15.64 -12.44
N SER A 61 0.60 -15.39 -11.29
CA SER A 61 -0.84 -15.17 -11.23
C SER A 61 -1.19 -13.96 -10.37
N VAL A 62 -2.26 -13.29 -10.77
CA VAL A 62 -2.79 -12.12 -10.10
C VAL A 62 -4.27 -12.39 -9.81
N THR A 63 -4.66 -12.11 -8.58
CA THR A 63 -6.06 -12.08 -8.17
C THR A 63 -6.34 -10.69 -7.64
N CYS A 64 -7.30 -10.00 -8.27
CA CYS A 64 -7.75 -8.69 -7.86
C CYS A 64 -9.15 -8.81 -7.27
N THR A 65 -9.32 -8.43 -6.01
CA THR A 65 -10.62 -8.44 -5.34
C THR A 65 -10.98 -7.04 -4.89
N VAL A 66 -12.17 -6.58 -5.24
CA VAL A 66 -12.75 -5.35 -4.70
C VAL A 66 -13.93 -5.73 -3.80
N ARG A 67 -13.96 -5.17 -2.59
CA ARG A 67 -15.06 -5.38 -1.64
C ARG A 67 -15.18 -4.23 -0.66
N GLN A 68 -16.28 -4.17 0.07
CA GLN A 68 -16.35 -3.36 1.28
C GLN A 68 -15.31 -3.87 2.30
N ALA A 69 -14.56 -2.96 2.92
CA ALA A 69 -13.61 -3.29 3.96
C ALA A 69 -14.35 -3.82 5.20
N GLU A 70 -13.84 -4.91 5.77
CA GLU A 70 -14.38 -5.46 7.01
C GLU A 70 -14.26 -4.43 8.16
N PRO A 71 -15.21 -4.37 9.10
CA PRO A 71 -15.19 -3.39 10.18
C PRO A 71 -13.89 -3.39 10.99
N ALA A 72 -13.27 -4.56 11.19
CA ALA A 72 -11.98 -4.68 11.86
C ALA A 72 -10.82 -4.07 11.06
N ALA A 73 -10.79 -4.28 9.73
CA ALA A 73 -9.78 -3.70 8.85
C ALA A 73 -9.94 -2.17 8.77
N PHE A 74 -11.18 -1.69 8.65
CA PHE A 74 -11.45 -0.25 8.65
C PHE A 74 -11.08 0.41 10.00
N SER A 75 -11.38 -0.25 11.13
CA SER A 75 -10.96 0.24 12.45
C SER A 75 -9.43 0.30 12.58
N ALA A 76 -8.71 -0.71 12.07
CA ALA A 76 -7.25 -0.70 12.04
C ALA A 76 -6.69 0.44 11.18
N LEU A 77 -7.26 0.67 9.99
CA LEU A 77 -6.89 1.79 9.11
C LEU A 77 -7.08 3.14 9.80
N LEU A 78 -8.19 3.35 10.51
CA LEU A 78 -8.42 4.57 11.28
C LEU A 78 -7.36 4.78 12.37
N GLN A 79 -6.96 3.71 13.06
CA GLN A 79 -5.91 3.76 14.08
C GLN A 79 -4.55 4.08 13.46
N GLU A 80 -4.22 3.46 12.32
CA GLU A 80 -2.98 3.70 11.59
C GLU A 80 -2.87 5.17 11.13
N LYS A 81 -3.93 5.72 10.54
CA LYS A 81 -3.95 7.14 10.11
C LYS A 81 -3.88 8.12 11.28
N ALA A 82 -4.53 7.79 12.40
CA ALA A 82 -4.40 8.56 13.63
C ALA A 82 -2.97 8.53 14.19
N ALA A 83 -2.31 7.37 14.17
CA ALA A 83 -0.92 7.22 14.58
C ALA A 83 0.03 8.01 13.67
N LEU A 84 -0.19 7.98 12.35
CA LEU A 84 0.57 8.79 11.39
C LEU A 84 0.43 10.29 11.68
N CYS A 85 -0.79 10.79 11.92
CA CYS A 85 -1.01 12.18 12.30
C CYS A 85 -0.26 12.56 13.58
N ALA A 86 -0.29 11.70 14.60
CA ALA A 86 0.43 11.91 15.84
C ALA A 86 1.95 11.95 15.63
N GLN A 87 2.50 11.01 14.84
CA GLN A 87 3.91 10.96 14.49
C GLN A 87 4.34 12.21 13.71
N LEU A 88 3.57 12.63 12.70
CA LEU A 88 3.88 13.82 11.92
C LEU A 88 3.86 15.09 12.78
N ALA A 89 2.92 15.19 13.73
CA ALA A 89 2.87 16.29 14.68
C ALA A 89 4.06 16.28 15.65
N GLN A 90 4.51 15.10 16.10
CA GLN A 90 5.69 14.96 16.95
C GLN A 90 6.97 15.35 16.19
N ASN A 91 7.14 14.84 14.97
CA ASN A 91 8.26 15.16 14.08
C ASN A 91 8.37 16.68 13.85
N LYS A 92 7.24 17.34 13.60
CA LYS A 92 7.17 18.81 13.50
C LYS A 92 7.68 19.49 14.76
N ARG A 93 7.31 19.04 15.96
CA ARG A 93 7.78 19.65 17.22
C ARG A 93 9.26 19.40 17.48
N ALA A 94 9.78 18.27 17.03
CA ALA A 94 11.15 17.84 17.30
C ALA A 94 12.21 18.60 16.49
N ASN A 95 11.86 19.16 15.33
CA ASN A 95 12.81 19.87 14.46
C ASN A 95 12.37 21.32 14.19
N PRO A 96 13.03 22.34 14.78
CA PRO A 96 12.65 23.74 14.63
C PRO A 96 13.07 24.39 13.31
N ASP A 97 13.74 23.66 12.40
CA ASP A 97 14.18 24.21 11.11
C ASP A 97 12.99 24.71 10.26
N PRO A 98 12.96 25.98 9.82
CA PRO A 98 11.81 26.52 9.07
C PRO A 98 11.49 25.80 7.76
N SER A 99 12.51 25.30 7.04
CA SER A 99 12.30 24.57 5.78
C SER A 99 11.67 23.20 6.04
N TYR A 100 12.07 22.56 7.14
CA TYR A 100 11.45 21.33 7.62
C TYR A 100 10.01 21.56 8.07
N GLN A 101 9.75 22.63 8.83
CA GLN A 101 8.43 22.97 9.35
C GLN A 101 7.39 23.10 8.24
N GLN A 102 7.72 23.80 7.14
CA GLN A 102 6.79 24.01 6.02
C GLN A 102 6.41 22.70 5.31
N GLY A 103 7.41 21.83 5.05
CA GLY A 103 7.15 20.51 4.47
C GLY A 103 6.30 19.64 5.40
N GLN A 104 6.63 19.66 6.68
CA GLN A 104 5.94 18.87 7.70
C GLN A 104 4.50 19.36 7.95
N GLU A 105 4.24 20.66 7.87
CA GLU A 105 2.89 21.23 7.91
C GLU A 105 2.00 20.72 6.80
N SER A 106 2.52 20.69 5.57
CA SER A 106 1.79 20.22 4.40
C SER A 106 1.44 18.73 4.54
N LEU A 107 2.40 17.91 5.00
CA LEU A 107 2.19 16.48 5.23
C LEU A 107 1.17 16.23 6.36
N LEU A 108 1.28 16.96 7.46
CA LEU A 108 0.35 16.84 8.58
C LEU A 108 -1.06 17.24 8.18
N ALA A 109 -1.22 18.34 7.43
CA ALA A 109 -2.53 18.78 6.94
C ALA A 109 -3.17 17.73 6.01
N LYS A 110 -2.38 17.13 5.10
CA LYS A 110 -2.84 16.02 4.26
C LYS A 110 -3.31 14.82 5.08
N ALA A 111 -2.47 14.35 6.01
CA ALA A 111 -2.80 13.19 6.85
C ALA A 111 -4.05 13.43 7.72
N GLN A 112 -4.22 14.65 8.24
CA GLN A 112 -5.41 15.04 8.99
C GLN A 112 -6.65 15.09 8.12
N GLY A 113 -6.55 15.60 6.89
CA GLY A 113 -7.63 15.57 5.90
C GLY A 113 -8.06 14.13 5.57
N GLU A 114 -7.09 13.26 5.29
CA GLU A 114 -7.31 11.82 5.06
C GLU A 114 -8.00 11.14 6.25
N GLN A 115 -7.53 11.40 7.48
CA GLN A 115 -8.14 10.88 8.70
C GLN A 115 -9.58 11.37 8.87
N ALA A 116 -9.85 12.64 8.59
CA ALA A 116 -11.18 13.23 8.71
C ALA A 116 -12.16 12.63 7.68
N ALA A 117 -11.71 12.47 6.42
CA ALA A 117 -12.50 11.82 5.37
C ALA A 117 -12.87 10.38 5.75
N LEU A 118 -11.90 9.60 6.25
CA LEU A 118 -12.17 8.24 6.75
C LEU A 118 -13.16 8.22 7.91
N GLN A 119 -13.06 9.15 8.86
CA GLN A 119 -13.99 9.24 9.99
C GLN A 119 -15.43 9.57 9.54
N GLN A 120 -15.59 10.27 8.42
CA GLN A 120 -16.89 10.66 7.86
C GLN A 120 -17.51 9.60 6.95
N ALA A 121 -16.68 8.81 6.25
CA ALA A 121 -17.12 7.94 5.16
C ALA A 121 -18.12 6.85 5.56
N GLY A 122 -18.19 6.45 6.84
CA GLY A 122 -19.09 5.40 7.38
C GLY A 122 -18.86 3.99 6.82
N THR A 123 -18.22 3.88 5.67
CA THR A 123 -17.84 2.68 4.93
C THR A 123 -16.61 3.01 4.10
N VAL A 124 -15.72 2.03 3.95
CA VAL A 124 -14.54 2.10 3.09
C VAL A 124 -14.53 0.84 2.23
N TYR A 125 -14.04 0.96 1.01
CA TYR A 125 -13.85 -0.15 0.10
C TYR A 125 -12.36 -0.46 -0.03
N GLU A 126 -12.04 -1.74 -0.20
CA GLU A 126 -10.68 -2.20 -0.40
C GLU A 126 -10.53 -2.93 -1.73
N THR A 127 -9.46 -2.59 -2.44
CA THR A 127 -8.94 -3.30 -3.62
C THR A 127 -7.71 -4.09 -3.15
N THR A 128 -7.82 -5.42 -3.11
CA THR A 128 -6.71 -6.31 -2.79
C THR A 128 -6.16 -6.95 -4.06
N LEU A 129 -4.85 -6.83 -4.28
CA LEU A 129 -4.12 -7.58 -5.28
C LEU A 129 -3.31 -8.67 -4.58
N LEU A 130 -3.58 -9.93 -4.90
CA LEU A 130 -2.72 -11.06 -4.55
C LEU A 130 -1.89 -11.41 -5.77
N LEU A 131 -0.57 -11.40 -5.60
CA LEU A 131 0.40 -11.62 -6.63
C LEU A 131 1.19 -12.88 -6.28
N LYS A 132 1.27 -13.84 -7.18
CA LYS A 132 2.05 -15.07 -7.00
C LYS A 132 3.07 -15.18 -8.11
N GLY A 133 4.25 -15.69 -7.77
CA GLY A 133 5.36 -15.83 -8.71
C GLY A 133 6.08 -14.53 -9.02
N ILE A 134 5.80 -13.44 -8.30
CA ILE A 134 6.55 -12.18 -8.42
C ILE A 134 7.97 -12.41 -7.89
N GLY A 135 8.96 -12.07 -8.72
CA GLY A 135 10.36 -12.23 -8.41
C GLY A 135 10.89 -11.20 -7.42
N GLN A 136 12.17 -11.31 -7.10
CA GLN A 136 12.90 -10.38 -6.21
C GLN A 136 13.57 -9.23 -6.98
N ALA A 137 13.20 -9.02 -8.25
CA ALA A 137 13.76 -7.94 -9.06
C ALA A 137 13.24 -6.58 -8.57
N GLU A 138 14.11 -5.57 -8.59
CA GLU A 138 13.70 -4.18 -8.41
C GLU A 138 13.11 -3.61 -9.70
N GLY A 139 12.36 -2.51 -9.57
CA GLY A 139 11.79 -1.81 -10.72
C GLY A 139 10.59 -2.49 -11.38
N GLN A 140 10.00 -3.51 -10.73
CA GLN A 140 8.78 -4.13 -11.23
C GLN A 140 7.60 -3.18 -11.10
N VAL A 141 6.79 -3.08 -12.15
CA VAL A 141 5.59 -2.22 -12.18
C VAL A 141 4.40 -3.02 -12.66
N LEU A 142 3.33 -3.01 -11.86
CA LEU A 142 2.05 -3.61 -12.24
C LEU A 142 1.11 -2.52 -12.74
N THR A 143 0.57 -2.72 -13.93
CA THR A 143 -0.44 -1.83 -14.51
C THR A 143 -1.73 -2.60 -14.82
N LEU A 144 -2.87 -2.06 -14.40
CA LEU A 144 -4.23 -2.51 -14.76
C LEU A 144 -4.89 -1.45 -15.64
N SER A 145 -5.37 -1.88 -16.80
CA SER A 145 -6.00 -1.03 -17.80
C SER A 145 -7.24 -1.70 -18.41
N SER A 146 -8.13 -0.90 -19.01
CA SER A 146 -9.20 -1.39 -19.87
C SER A 146 -9.31 -0.48 -21.09
N GLY A 147 -9.11 -1.05 -22.29
CA GLY A 147 -8.93 -0.25 -23.50
C GLY A 147 -7.71 0.67 -23.40
N GLU A 148 -7.90 1.96 -23.64
CA GLU A 148 -6.85 2.98 -23.53
C GLU A 148 -6.72 3.56 -22.11
N GLN A 149 -7.63 3.23 -21.19
CA GLN A 149 -7.67 3.79 -19.85
C GLN A 149 -6.81 2.96 -18.89
N VAL A 150 -5.85 3.61 -18.23
CA VAL A 150 -5.12 3.04 -17.08
C VAL A 150 -5.89 3.39 -15.80
N TYR A 151 -6.17 2.38 -14.98
CA TYR A 151 -6.84 2.55 -13.69
C TYR A 151 -5.85 2.47 -12.53
N LEU A 152 -4.86 1.60 -12.68
CA LEU A 152 -3.86 1.37 -11.64
C LEU A 152 -2.51 1.18 -12.30
N SER A 153 -1.49 1.89 -11.84
CA SER A 153 -0.09 1.63 -12.19
C SER A 153 0.74 1.90 -10.96
N LEU A 154 1.43 0.87 -10.47
CA LEU A 154 2.16 0.95 -9.21
C LEU A 154 3.43 0.13 -9.22
N PRO A 155 4.50 0.64 -8.59
CA PRO A 155 5.71 -0.14 -8.37
C PRO A 155 5.45 -1.25 -7.35
N LEU A 156 6.04 -2.41 -7.60
CA LEU A 156 6.04 -3.54 -6.68
C LEU A 156 7.37 -3.58 -5.93
N ALA A 157 7.31 -3.79 -4.62
CA ALA A 157 8.51 -4.16 -3.88
C ALA A 157 8.99 -5.57 -4.31
N PRO A 158 10.30 -5.88 -4.20
CA PRO A 158 10.82 -7.22 -4.41
C PRO A 158 10.04 -8.27 -3.61
N GLY A 159 9.51 -9.28 -4.29
CA GLY A 159 8.72 -10.35 -3.68
C GLY A 159 7.36 -9.93 -3.10
N GLN A 160 6.81 -8.78 -3.50
CA GLN A 160 5.49 -8.34 -3.04
C GLN A 160 4.41 -9.36 -3.45
N GLU A 161 3.84 -10.07 -2.48
CA GLU A 161 2.78 -11.06 -2.73
C GLU A 161 1.36 -10.50 -2.55
N ARG A 162 1.23 -9.36 -1.86
CA ARG A 162 -0.07 -8.77 -1.56
C ARG A 162 -0.02 -7.26 -1.47
N LEU A 163 -0.94 -6.57 -2.14
CA LEU A 163 -1.19 -5.16 -1.96
C LEU A 163 -2.66 -4.95 -1.56
N THR A 164 -2.92 -4.02 -0.65
CA THR A 164 -4.28 -3.59 -0.30
C THR A 164 -4.35 -2.07 -0.43
N LEU A 165 -5.34 -1.58 -1.17
CA LEU A 165 -5.61 -0.17 -1.38
C LEU A 165 -7.01 0.17 -0.90
N TYR A 166 -7.18 1.31 -0.24
CA TYR A 166 -8.46 1.72 0.33
C TYR A 166 -9.02 2.96 -0.38
N ASN A 167 -10.34 3.03 -0.51
CA ASN A 167 -11.04 4.19 -1.04
C ASN A 167 -12.38 4.41 -0.33
N THR A 168 -12.79 5.67 -0.21
CA THR A 168 -14.10 6.07 0.32
C THR A 168 -15.13 6.19 -0.79
N PRO A 169 -16.44 6.02 -0.49
CA PRO A 169 -17.50 6.16 -1.49
C PRO A 169 -17.54 7.54 -2.16
N ALA A 170 -17.15 8.58 -1.43
CA ALA A 170 -17.11 9.96 -1.92
C ALA A 170 -15.80 10.32 -2.63
N GLY A 171 -14.79 9.44 -2.59
CA GLY A 171 -13.48 9.73 -3.19
C GLY A 171 -12.61 10.72 -2.41
N GLU A 172 -13.06 11.18 -1.24
CA GLU A 172 -12.37 12.18 -0.41
C GLU A 172 -11.09 11.64 0.24
N TYR A 173 -11.06 10.34 0.50
CA TYR A 173 -9.86 9.59 0.86
C TYR A 173 -9.66 8.44 -0.11
N SER A 174 -8.44 8.32 -0.64
CA SER A 174 -8.03 7.15 -1.39
C SER A 174 -6.51 6.93 -1.34
N GLU A 175 -6.11 5.70 -1.03
CA GLU A 175 -4.74 5.20 -1.25
C GLU A 175 -4.56 4.63 -2.67
N GLY A 176 -5.66 4.44 -3.41
CA GLY A 176 -5.64 3.89 -4.76
C GLY A 176 -6.86 4.28 -5.58
N VAL A 177 -7.43 3.33 -6.30
CA VAL A 177 -8.70 3.51 -7.02
C VAL A 177 -9.63 2.36 -6.62
N LEU A 178 -10.93 2.65 -6.52
CA LEU A 178 -11.92 1.58 -6.57
C LEU A 178 -12.04 1.20 -8.03
N LEU A 179 -11.50 0.04 -8.42
CA LEU A 179 -11.52 -0.39 -9.81
C LEU A 179 -12.98 -0.58 -10.25
N PRO A 180 -13.45 0.04 -11.35
CA PRO A 180 -14.82 -0.14 -11.80
C PRO A 180 -15.19 -1.61 -12.07
N HIS A 181 -16.48 -1.93 -12.04
CA HIS A 181 -16.95 -3.26 -12.39
C HIS A 181 -17.02 -3.41 -13.91
N LEU A 182 -15.96 -3.98 -14.50
CA LEU A 182 -15.80 -4.17 -15.95
C LEU A 182 -15.73 -5.66 -16.33
N PRO A 183 -15.96 -6.04 -17.60
CA PRO A 183 -15.83 -7.44 -18.03
C PRO A 183 -14.43 -8.02 -17.86
N SER A 184 -13.39 -7.21 -18.07
CA SER A 184 -11.99 -7.62 -17.91
C SER A 184 -11.04 -6.43 -17.75
N TYR A 185 -9.86 -6.73 -17.23
CA TYR A 185 -8.72 -5.82 -17.14
C TYR A 185 -7.51 -6.41 -17.86
N GLN A 186 -6.81 -5.60 -18.65
CA GLN A 186 -5.50 -5.92 -19.15
C GLN A 186 -4.45 -5.63 -18.07
N VAL A 187 -3.71 -6.67 -17.70
CA VAL A 187 -2.50 -6.54 -16.89
C VAL A 187 -1.32 -6.35 -17.81
N SER A 188 -0.46 -5.39 -17.46
CA SER A 188 0.91 -5.31 -17.93
C SER A 188 1.84 -5.32 -16.71
N LEU A 189 2.75 -6.29 -16.65
CA LEU A 189 3.71 -6.44 -15.58
C LEU A 189 5.12 -6.31 -16.15
N GLU A 190 5.80 -5.23 -15.77
CA GLU A 190 7.22 -5.04 -16.03
C GLU A 190 8.02 -5.86 -15.01
N THR A 191 8.87 -6.77 -15.49
CA THR A 191 9.62 -7.73 -14.65
C THR A 191 11.06 -7.29 -14.35
N GLY A 192 11.54 -6.20 -14.95
CA GLY A 192 12.90 -5.66 -14.81
C GLY A 192 13.56 -5.31 -16.16
N GLU A 193 14.79 -4.78 -16.13
CA GLU A 193 15.46 -4.26 -17.34
C GLU A 193 15.70 -5.33 -18.42
N GLY A 194 15.11 -5.12 -19.60
CA GLY A 194 15.45 -5.81 -20.84
C GLY A 194 14.46 -6.87 -21.33
N GLU A 195 13.45 -7.25 -20.52
CA GLU A 195 12.41 -8.18 -20.93
C GLU A 195 11.12 -7.44 -21.36
N PRO A 196 10.38 -7.95 -22.36
CA PRO A 196 9.06 -7.42 -22.67
C PRO A 196 8.11 -7.64 -21.49
N PRO A 197 7.19 -6.69 -21.21
CA PRO A 197 6.27 -6.83 -20.10
C PRO A 197 5.35 -8.04 -20.31
N LEU A 198 5.12 -8.79 -19.24
CA LEU A 198 4.14 -9.86 -19.23
C LEU A 198 2.74 -9.25 -19.33
N SER A 199 1.97 -9.73 -20.30
CA SER A 199 0.64 -9.21 -20.58
C SER A 199 -0.39 -10.33 -20.58
N PHE A 200 -1.46 -10.18 -19.79
CA PHE A 200 -2.56 -11.12 -19.67
C PHE A 200 -3.84 -10.43 -19.17
N LEU A 201 -4.98 -11.08 -19.34
CA LEU A 201 -6.27 -10.55 -18.87
C LEU A 201 -6.56 -11.04 -17.44
N LEU A 202 -7.16 -10.16 -16.64
CA LEU A 202 -7.93 -10.54 -15.47
C LEU A 202 -9.40 -10.53 -15.85
N GLU A 203 -10.05 -11.66 -15.64
CA GLU A 203 -11.49 -11.85 -15.91
C GLU A 203 -12.14 -12.37 -14.64
N GLU A 204 -13.44 -12.11 -14.48
CA GLU A 204 -14.18 -12.78 -13.43
C GLU A 204 -14.13 -14.29 -13.64
N PRO A 205 -13.90 -15.09 -12.58
CA PRO A 205 -13.97 -16.52 -12.71
C PRO A 205 -15.37 -16.89 -13.23
N ALA A 206 -15.41 -17.67 -14.30
CA ALA A 206 -16.68 -18.18 -14.84
C ALA A 206 -17.48 -18.80 -13.69
N ALA A 207 -18.72 -18.34 -13.48
CA ALA A 207 -19.62 -18.95 -12.53
C ALA A 207 -19.66 -20.45 -12.83
N GLY A 208 -19.17 -21.27 -11.90
CA GLY A 208 -18.77 -22.65 -12.14
C GLY A 208 -19.78 -23.45 -12.96
N GLY A 209 -19.28 -24.12 -14.00
CA GLY A 209 -19.97 -25.22 -14.68
C GLY A 209 -19.85 -26.53 -13.92
#